data_AF-A0A162BAY8-F1
#
_entry.id   AF-A0A162BAY8-F1
#
_cell.length_a   1.000
_cell.length_b   1.000
_cell.length_c   1.000
_cell.angle_alpha   90.00
_cell.angle_beta   90.00
_cell.angle_gamma   90.00
#
_symmetry.space_group_name_H-M   'P 1'
#
loop_
_entity.id
_entity.type
_entity.pdbx_description
1 polymer ?
#
loop_
_entity_poly.entity_id
_entity_poly.type
_entity_poly.pdbx_seq_one_letter_code
_entity_poly.pdbx_strand_id
1 'polypeptide(L)'
;MDRIALVDALRGFALLGLPLTNLVYMADFNNGYVPQGGNAVDSFLTAFIDVVAQGRFRTLFSILFGLSMCLYYEKHGTATFVGKAQTRLYALGLIGLIHGLLIWPGDILVNYALSGLLLIYVINTDSKTLFKLSASAIALPILLLVYLAMAFPESHVEDSISTFESDNAPMVLLSFLQQNAQNYFNMLALLPFLTLWYTFGLMLIGVLIHRAQWFKGRALPNALSVFVLIPLAVIGSIVTRWFLFQENRIVFEVLNWLFAIPFCVAVVSLATQFSVIIERCCGLFAAVGQYSLSLYLLQSIFGVVILQFILQNLQLDFHQIHFLTLFGVLTVLQLILVWFLTRWKIIGPAEKLLINLQVWFQKRVVK
;
A
#
# COMPACT_ATOMS: atom_id res chain seq x y z
N MET A 1 2.80 -4.98 25.65
CA MET A 1 3.28 -5.30 24.29
C MET A 1 4.62 -4.66 23.99
N ASP A 2 5.52 -5.42 23.37
CA ASP A 2 6.70 -4.86 22.68
C ASP A 2 6.21 -3.91 21.57
N ARG A 3 6.81 -2.72 21.48
CA ARG A 3 6.51 -1.74 20.42
C ARG A 3 6.58 -2.38 19.03
N ILE A 4 7.49 -3.33 18.83
CA ILE A 4 7.64 -4.06 17.57
C ILE A 4 6.37 -4.85 17.25
N ALA A 5 5.79 -5.57 18.21
CA ALA A 5 4.58 -6.36 18.00
C ALA A 5 3.34 -5.50 17.67
N LEU A 6 3.23 -4.27 18.21
CA LEU A 6 2.17 -3.34 17.78
C LEU A 6 2.30 -2.94 16.33
N VAL A 7 3.54 -2.61 15.93
CA VAL A 7 3.83 -2.19 14.56
C VAL A 7 3.57 -3.33 13.59
N ASP A 8 3.96 -4.56 13.95
CA ASP A 8 3.65 -5.75 13.16
C ASP A 8 2.12 -5.97 13.07
N ALA A 9 1.36 -5.82 14.16
CA ALA A 9 -0.09 -5.97 14.13
C ALA A 9 -0.77 -4.94 13.21
N LEU A 10 -0.36 -3.68 13.29
CA LEU A 10 -0.86 -2.63 12.41
C LEU A 10 -0.45 -2.85 10.95
N ARG A 11 0.76 -3.38 10.70
CA ARG A 11 1.20 -3.74 9.35
C ARG A 11 0.39 -4.92 8.80
N GLY A 12 0.08 -5.92 9.62
CA GLY A 12 -0.76 -7.03 9.24
C GLY A 12 -2.19 -6.60 8.93
N PHE A 13 -2.76 -5.71 9.75
CA PHE A 13 -4.06 -5.09 9.47
C PHE A 13 -4.04 -4.30 8.15
N ALA A 14 -3.02 -3.47 7.93
CA ALA A 14 -2.86 -2.72 6.70
C ALA A 14 -2.73 -3.63 5.47
N LEU A 15 -1.91 -4.68 5.57
CA LEU A 15 -1.66 -5.64 4.51
C LEU A 15 -2.90 -6.44 4.12
N LEU A 16 -3.68 -6.92 5.11
CA LEU A 16 -4.91 -7.65 4.83
C LEU A 16 -5.94 -6.77 4.14
N GLY A 17 -5.93 -5.45 4.36
CA GLY A 17 -6.85 -4.53 3.70
C GLY A 17 -6.46 -4.14 2.27
N LEU A 18 -5.20 -4.31 1.85
CA LEU A 18 -4.75 -3.92 0.50
C LEU A 18 -5.57 -4.55 -0.65
N PRO A 19 -5.96 -5.84 -0.61
CA PRO A 19 -6.70 -6.43 -1.72
C PRO A 19 -8.12 -5.88 -1.92
N LEU A 20 -8.71 -5.18 -0.93
CA LEU A 20 -10.03 -4.54 -1.08
C LEU A 20 -10.07 -3.59 -2.27
N THR A 21 -8.96 -2.90 -2.51
CA THR A 21 -8.85 -1.91 -3.59
C THR A 21 -8.02 -2.45 -4.74
N ASN A 22 -7.07 -3.35 -4.48
CA ASN A 22 -6.15 -3.79 -5.54
C ASN A 22 -6.75 -4.85 -6.47
N LEU A 23 -7.68 -5.70 -5.98
CA LEU A 23 -8.24 -6.77 -6.81
C LEU A 23 -8.96 -6.23 -8.06
N VAL A 24 -9.61 -5.07 -7.97
CA VAL A 24 -10.25 -4.45 -9.13
C VAL A 24 -9.23 -3.98 -10.17
N TYR A 25 -8.10 -3.41 -9.73
CA TYR A 25 -6.98 -3.05 -10.61
C TYR A 25 -6.15 -4.24 -11.08
N MET A 26 -6.33 -5.42 -10.48
CA MET A 26 -5.74 -6.67 -10.97
C MET A 26 -6.60 -7.31 -12.06
N ALA A 27 -7.90 -6.99 -12.13
CA ALA A 27 -8.78 -7.38 -13.23
C ALA A 27 -8.65 -6.41 -14.41
N ASP A 28 -8.69 -5.11 -14.16
CA ASP A 28 -8.44 -4.08 -15.16
C ASP A 28 -7.51 -3.01 -14.57
N PHE A 29 -6.26 -3.03 -15.01
CA PHE A 29 -5.25 -2.11 -14.50
C PHE A 29 -5.51 -0.65 -14.89
N ASN A 30 -6.05 -0.41 -16.08
CA ASN A 30 -6.20 0.95 -16.61
C ASN A 30 -7.42 1.64 -16.02
N ASN A 31 -8.53 0.91 -15.88
CA ASN A 31 -9.81 1.50 -15.48
C ASN A 31 -10.17 1.21 -14.01
N GLY A 32 -9.57 0.20 -13.40
CA GLY A 32 -9.98 -0.31 -12.09
C GLY A 32 -11.40 -0.86 -12.13
N TYR A 33 -12.22 -0.54 -11.13
CA TYR A 33 -13.64 -0.86 -11.16
C TYR A 33 -14.47 0.30 -11.72
N VAL A 34 -15.18 0.06 -12.82
CA VAL A 34 -16.20 0.96 -13.34
C VAL A 34 -17.55 0.27 -13.19
N PRO A 35 -18.45 0.76 -12.30
CA PRO A 35 -19.77 0.17 -12.14
C PRO A 35 -20.55 0.20 -13.46
N GLN A 36 -20.83 -0.99 -14.01
CA GLN A 36 -21.75 -1.15 -15.14
C GLN A 36 -23.16 -0.76 -14.64
N GLY A 37 -23.74 0.28 -15.23
CA GLY A 37 -24.88 1.01 -14.66
C GLY A 37 -26.10 0.14 -14.27
N GLY A 38 -26.69 0.43 -13.10
CA GLY A 38 -28.08 0.05 -12.77
C GLY A 38 -28.31 -0.60 -11.40
N ASN A 39 -27.29 -1.17 -10.74
CA ASN A 39 -27.47 -1.84 -9.44
C ASN A 39 -27.13 -0.92 -8.25
N ALA A 40 -28.13 -0.61 -7.42
CA ALA A 40 -27.96 0.22 -6.22
C ALA A 40 -27.01 -0.41 -5.18
N VAL A 41 -27.00 -1.74 -5.06
CA VAL A 41 -26.08 -2.47 -4.17
C VAL A 41 -24.64 -2.27 -4.63
N ASP A 42 -24.41 -2.38 -5.92
CA ASP A 42 -23.06 -2.23 -6.49
C ASP A 42 -22.53 -0.81 -6.30
N SER A 43 -23.34 0.19 -6.64
CA SER A 43 -23.02 1.61 -6.41
C SER A 43 -22.73 1.92 -4.93
N PHE A 44 -23.51 1.34 -4.02
CA PHE A 44 -23.29 1.48 -2.58
C PHE A 44 -21.97 0.84 -2.14
N LEU A 45 -21.68 -0.38 -2.58
CA LEU A 45 -20.45 -1.08 -2.23
C LEU A 45 -19.21 -0.35 -2.75
N THR A 46 -19.23 0.14 -3.99
CA THR A 46 -18.13 0.96 -4.54
C THR A 46 -17.94 2.22 -3.72
N ALA A 47 -19.02 2.97 -3.43
CA ALA A 47 -18.94 4.17 -2.60
C ALA A 47 -18.44 3.89 -1.17
N PHE A 48 -18.85 2.75 -0.60
CA PHE A 48 -18.39 2.32 0.71
C PHE A 48 -16.89 2.01 0.70
N ILE A 49 -16.38 1.29 -0.31
CA ILE A 49 -14.96 0.95 -0.45
C ILE A 49 -14.12 2.21 -0.70
N ASP A 50 -14.61 3.15 -1.52
CA ASP A 50 -14.01 4.46 -1.73
C ASP A 50 -13.81 5.22 -0.41
N VAL A 51 -14.82 5.18 0.47
CA VAL A 51 -14.83 5.90 1.75
C VAL A 51 -14.20 5.13 2.90
N VAL A 52 -13.99 3.81 2.80
CA VAL A 52 -13.47 3.01 3.94
C VAL A 52 -12.10 2.38 3.66
N ALA A 53 -11.75 2.16 2.40
CA ALA A 53 -10.55 1.42 2.02
C ALA A 53 -9.60 2.21 1.10
N GLN A 54 -10.14 2.93 0.10
CA GLN A 54 -9.34 3.59 -0.92
C GLN A 54 -8.29 4.53 -0.31
N GLY A 55 -7.02 4.31 -0.67
CA GLY A 55 -5.86 5.02 -0.14
C GLY A 55 -5.46 4.70 1.30
N ARG A 56 -6.37 4.28 2.18
CA ARG A 56 -6.13 4.13 3.63
C ARG A 56 -5.11 3.05 3.96
N PHE A 57 -5.25 1.85 3.42
CA PHE A 57 -4.34 0.74 3.76
C PHE A 57 -2.92 0.99 3.26
N ARG A 58 -2.75 1.53 2.05
CA ARG A 58 -1.45 1.96 1.52
C ARG A 58 -0.85 3.07 2.37
N THR A 59 -1.64 4.07 2.74
CA THR A 59 -1.18 5.20 3.58
C THR A 59 -0.73 4.73 4.96
N LEU A 60 -1.51 3.86 5.61
CA LEU A 60 -1.15 3.25 6.88
C LEU A 60 0.15 2.45 6.75
N PHE A 61 0.28 1.62 5.72
CA PHE A 61 1.47 0.81 5.48
C PHE A 61 2.73 1.69 5.25
N SER A 62 2.61 2.81 4.54
CA SER A 62 3.71 3.79 4.34
C SER A 62 4.15 4.45 5.65
N ILE A 63 3.21 4.89 6.47
CA ILE A 63 3.50 5.48 7.79
C ILE A 63 4.23 4.45 8.67
N LEU A 64 3.74 3.21 8.70
CA LEU A 64 4.33 2.14 9.48
C LEU A 64 5.71 1.70 8.96
N PHE A 65 5.96 1.84 7.66
CA PHE A 65 7.30 1.60 7.09
C PHE A 65 8.32 2.62 7.61
N GLY A 66 7.96 3.91 7.61
CA GLY A 66 8.82 4.96 8.18
C GLY A 66 9.09 4.75 9.67
N LEU A 67 8.06 4.33 10.42
CA LEU A 67 8.19 3.96 11.83
C LEU A 67 9.12 2.74 12.02
N SER A 68 9.01 1.73 11.15
CA SER A 68 9.85 0.52 11.16
C SER A 68 11.31 0.87 10.87
N MET A 69 11.56 1.86 10.01
CA MET A 69 12.91 2.37 9.74
C MET A 69 13.55 3.04 10.97
N CYS A 70 12.76 3.74 11.80
CA CYS A 70 13.26 4.24 13.08
C CYS A 70 13.62 3.11 14.06
N LEU A 71 12.78 2.09 14.16
CA LEU A 71 13.09 0.90 14.98
C LEU A 71 14.36 0.19 14.48
N TYR A 72 14.54 0.13 13.16
CA TYR A 72 15.74 -0.43 12.54
C TYR A 72 16.99 0.41 12.86
N TYR A 73 16.84 1.74 12.86
CA TYR A 73 17.88 2.68 13.26
C TYR A 73 18.29 2.49 14.73
N GLU A 74 17.32 2.44 15.64
CA GLU A 74 17.57 2.21 17.08
C GLU A 74 18.30 0.89 17.33
N LYS A 75 17.97 -0.17 16.58
CA LYS A 75 18.58 -1.49 16.71
C LYS A 75 20.04 -1.55 16.23
N HIS A 76 20.40 -0.79 15.21
CA HIS A 76 21.70 -0.92 14.53
C HIS A 76 22.67 0.24 14.78
N GLY A 77 22.19 1.36 15.33
CA GLY A 77 22.99 2.56 15.58
C GLY A 77 23.46 3.25 14.30
N THR A 78 23.90 4.51 14.45
CA THR A 78 24.33 5.37 13.33
C THR A 78 25.36 4.72 12.41
N ALA A 79 26.39 4.11 12.99
CA ALA A 79 27.56 3.60 12.27
C ALA A 79 27.23 2.49 11.26
N THR A 80 26.26 1.61 11.58
CA THR A 80 25.93 0.47 10.71
C THR A 80 24.58 0.58 10.02
N PHE A 81 23.72 1.51 10.47
CA PHE A 81 22.38 1.67 9.93
C PHE A 81 22.37 1.96 8.43
N VAL A 82 23.16 2.94 7.96
CA VAL A 82 23.10 3.42 6.56
C VAL A 82 23.34 2.27 5.58
N GLY A 83 24.47 1.56 5.70
CA GLY A 83 24.80 0.45 4.80
C GLY A 83 23.82 -0.73 4.92
N LYS A 84 23.37 -1.07 6.14
CA LYS A 84 22.41 -2.16 6.33
C LYS A 84 21.03 -1.84 5.77
N ALA A 85 20.57 -0.60 5.94
CA ALA A 85 19.30 -0.13 5.41
C ALA A 85 19.34 -0.02 3.89
N GLN A 86 20.41 0.56 3.30
CA GLN A 86 20.58 0.63 1.85
C GLN A 86 20.55 -0.75 1.20
N THR A 87 21.34 -1.70 1.70
CA THR A 87 21.37 -3.07 1.15
C THR A 87 20.02 -3.78 1.25
N ARG A 88 19.27 -3.55 2.34
CA ARG A 88 17.90 -4.04 2.48
C ARG A 88 16.94 -3.42 1.48
N LEU A 89 17.04 -2.11 1.25
CA LEU A 89 16.18 -1.38 0.31
C LEU A 89 16.52 -1.70 -1.15
N TYR A 90 17.80 -1.92 -1.49
CA TYR A 90 18.19 -2.41 -2.82
C TYR A 90 17.65 -3.81 -3.09
N ALA A 91 17.71 -4.71 -2.09
CA ALA A 91 17.07 -6.02 -2.20
C ALA A 91 15.55 -5.90 -2.37
N LEU A 92 14.90 -5.01 -1.61
CA LEU A 92 13.46 -4.75 -1.74
C LEU A 92 13.09 -4.19 -3.12
N GLY A 93 13.87 -3.23 -3.63
CA GLY A 93 13.68 -2.63 -4.94
C GLY A 93 13.90 -3.64 -6.07
N LEU A 94 14.89 -4.53 -5.95
CA LEU A 94 15.10 -5.60 -6.93
C LEU A 94 13.92 -6.59 -6.98
N ILE A 95 13.42 -7.00 -5.81
CA ILE A 95 12.21 -7.83 -5.73
C ILE A 95 11.02 -7.09 -6.36
N GLY A 96 10.86 -5.81 -6.06
CA GLY A 96 9.81 -4.96 -6.62
C GLY A 96 9.89 -4.83 -8.13
N LEU A 97 11.08 -4.61 -8.71
CA LEU A 97 11.26 -4.51 -10.15
C LEU A 97 10.86 -5.81 -10.86
N ILE A 98 11.29 -6.96 -10.35
CA ILE A 98 10.92 -8.27 -10.92
C ILE A 98 9.41 -8.50 -10.78
N HIS A 99 8.85 -8.22 -9.61
CA HIS A 99 7.42 -8.37 -9.35
C HIS A 99 6.56 -7.46 -10.24
N GLY A 100 6.95 -6.19 -10.38
CA GLY A 100 6.25 -5.22 -11.22
C GLY A 100 6.28 -5.56 -12.70
N LEU A 101 7.45 -5.99 -13.19
CA LEU A 101 7.65 -6.35 -14.60
C LEU A 101 6.92 -7.64 -15.01
N LEU A 102 6.80 -8.61 -14.09
CA LEU A 102 6.30 -9.95 -14.44
C LEU A 102 4.90 -10.26 -13.93
N ILE A 103 4.45 -9.63 -12.85
CA ILE A 103 3.23 -10.04 -12.14
C ILE A 103 2.19 -8.93 -12.13
N TRP A 104 2.51 -7.75 -11.59
CA TRP A 104 1.49 -6.72 -11.39
C TRP A 104 2.11 -5.32 -11.48
N PRO A 105 1.67 -4.46 -12.41
CA PRO A 105 2.30 -3.14 -12.60
C PRO A 105 2.05 -2.22 -11.39
N GLY A 106 0.98 -2.43 -10.61
CA GLY A 106 0.66 -1.65 -9.42
C GLY A 106 1.62 -1.84 -8.22
N ASP A 107 2.80 -2.42 -8.43
CA ASP A 107 3.78 -2.70 -7.39
C ASP A 107 4.18 -1.46 -6.56
N ILE A 108 4.17 -1.60 -5.24
CA ILE A 108 4.62 -0.56 -4.31
C ILE A 108 6.07 -0.73 -3.85
N LEU A 109 6.71 -1.88 -4.05
CA LEU A 109 7.98 -2.19 -3.42
C LEU A 109 9.12 -1.31 -3.94
N VAL A 110 9.17 -1.02 -5.25
CA VAL A 110 10.16 -0.07 -5.80
C VAL A 110 9.97 1.32 -5.24
N ASN A 111 8.73 1.80 -5.18
CA ASN A 111 8.40 3.10 -4.60
C ASN A 111 8.86 3.18 -3.13
N TYR A 112 8.59 2.14 -2.34
CA TYR A 112 9.02 2.07 -0.93
C TYR A 112 10.54 1.98 -0.77
N ALA A 113 11.21 1.25 -1.66
CA ALA A 113 12.67 1.18 -1.69
C ALA A 113 13.27 2.58 -1.92
N LEU A 114 12.78 3.31 -2.92
CA LEU A 114 13.25 4.65 -3.26
C LEU A 114 12.91 5.68 -2.17
N SER A 115 11.67 5.72 -1.69
CA SER A 115 11.27 6.59 -0.56
C SER A 115 12.08 6.26 0.70
N GLY A 116 12.34 4.98 0.97
CA GLY A 116 13.17 4.54 2.08
C GLY A 116 14.63 4.96 1.95
N LEU A 117 15.18 5.00 0.73
CA LEU A 117 16.54 5.49 0.47
C LEU A 117 16.62 6.98 0.76
N LEU A 118 15.63 7.78 0.33
CA LEU A 118 15.52 9.20 0.68
C LEU A 118 15.42 9.38 2.19
N LEU A 119 14.65 8.53 2.87
CA LEU A 119 14.45 8.57 4.32
C LEU A 119 15.76 8.44 5.10
N ILE A 120 16.69 7.58 4.65
CA ILE A 120 17.98 7.38 5.33
C ILE A 120 18.74 8.70 5.49
N TYR A 121 18.69 9.60 4.50
CA TYR A 121 19.44 10.86 4.52
C TYR A 121 18.84 11.90 5.46
N VAL A 122 17.55 11.83 5.76
CA VAL A 122 16.85 12.84 6.56
C VAL A 122 16.41 12.32 7.94
N ILE A 123 16.56 11.02 8.22
CA ILE A 123 16.07 10.40 9.46
C ILE A 123 16.62 11.03 10.75
N ASN A 124 17.78 11.71 10.66
CA ASN A 124 18.46 12.39 11.76
C ASN A 124 18.25 13.92 11.80
N THR A 125 17.60 14.51 10.80
CA THR A 125 17.31 15.95 10.76
C THR A 125 16.31 16.33 11.86
N ASP A 126 16.25 17.58 12.32
CA ASP A 126 15.34 18.00 13.39
C ASP A 126 13.85 17.85 13.03
N SER A 127 12.98 17.74 14.04
CA SER A 127 11.55 17.46 13.82
C SER A 127 10.79 18.58 13.09
N LYS A 128 11.24 19.84 13.18
CA LYS A 128 10.58 20.96 12.46
C LYS A 128 10.86 20.84 10.96
N THR A 129 12.10 20.52 10.60
CA THR A 129 12.48 20.29 9.21
C THR A 129 11.78 19.05 8.64
N LEU A 130 11.72 17.95 9.40
CA LEU A 130 10.98 16.76 8.97
C LEU A 130 9.49 17.03 8.75
N PHE A 131 8.87 17.85 9.59
CA PHE A 131 7.48 18.26 9.40
C PHE A 131 7.29 19.06 8.11
N LYS A 132 8.15 20.07 7.86
CA LYS A 132 8.09 20.85 6.62
C LYS A 132 8.29 19.98 5.39
N LEU A 133 9.26 19.06 5.44
CA LEU A 133 9.56 18.14 4.35
C LEU A 133 8.42 17.15 4.10
N SER A 134 7.80 16.63 5.15
CA SER A 134 6.61 15.77 5.04
C SER A 134 5.44 16.52 4.39
N ALA A 135 5.15 17.73 4.89
CA ALA A 135 4.08 18.56 4.36
C ALA A 135 4.31 18.94 2.88
N SER A 136 5.52 19.36 2.50
CA SER A 136 5.82 19.71 1.11
C SER A 136 5.81 18.48 0.19
N ALA A 137 6.38 17.35 0.64
CA ALA A 137 6.42 16.11 -0.13
C ALA A 137 5.04 15.49 -0.35
N ILE A 138 4.04 15.82 0.49
CA ILE A 138 2.64 15.42 0.28
C ILE A 138 1.90 16.46 -0.56
N ALA A 139 2.01 17.75 -0.22
CA ALA A 139 1.22 18.81 -0.85
C ALA A 139 1.61 19.03 -2.32
N LEU A 140 2.90 19.08 -2.65
CA LEU A 140 3.36 19.35 -4.02
C LEU A 140 2.88 18.32 -5.05
N PRO A 141 3.04 17.00 -4.87
CA PRO A 141 2.54 16.03 -5.84
C PRO A 141 1.01 16.01 -5.91
N ILE A 142 0.30 16.23 -4.79
CA ILE A 142 -1.17 16.35 -4.80
C ILE A 142 -1.60 17.55 -5.65
N LEU A 143 -1.02 18.72 -5.42
CA LEU A 143 -1.34 19.93 -6.19
C LEU A 143 -1.00 19.77 -7.67
N LEU A 144 0.15 19.16 -7.98
CA LEU A 144 0.54 18.85 -9.35
C LEU A 144 -0.47 17.90 -10.01
N LEU A 145 -0.87 16.83 -9.33
CA LEU A 145 -1.84 15.86 -9.83
C LEU A 145 -3.21 16.47 -10.06
N VAL A 146 -3.70 17.29 -9.13
CA VAL A 146 -4.96 18.01 -9.30
C VAL A 146 -4.86 18.97 -10.48
N TYR A 147 -3.76 19.71 -10.62
CA TYR A 147 -3.53 20.60 -11.76
C TYR A 147 -3.53 19.83 -13.09
N LEU A 148 -2.78 18.72 -13.17
CA LEU A 148 -2.70 17.90 -14.39
C LEU A 148 -4.06 17.30 -14.75
N ALA A 149 -4.80 16.78 -13.79
CA ALA A 149 -6.13 16.20 -14.02
C ALA A 149 -7.15 17.25 -14.50
N MET A 150 -7.03 18.50 -14.04
CA MET A 150 -7.87 19.62 -14.48
C MET A 150 -7.44 20.16 -15.86
N ALA A 151 -6.13 20.17 -16.14
CA ALA A 151 -5.57 20.67 -17.39
C ALA A 151 -5.72 19.69 -18.56
N PHE A 152 -5.74 18.39 -18.25
CA PHE A 152 -5.91 17.30 -19.20
C PHE A 152 -7.04 16.39 -18.72
N PRO A 153 -8.31 16.78 -18.92
CA PRO A 153 -9.45 15.95 -18.54
C PRO A 153 -9.36 14.59 -19.23
N GLU A 154 -9.77 13.53 -18.53
CA GLU A 154 -9.86 12.20 -19.14
C GLU A 154 -10.76 12.26 -20.38
N SER A 155 -10.18 12.00 -21.55
CA SER A 155 -10.98 11.68 -22.72
C SER A 155 -11.68 10.35 -22.46
N HIS A 156 -13.00 10.27 -22.68
CA HIS A 156 -13.73 9.00 -22.75
C HIS A 156 -13.17 8.17 -23.92
N VAL A 157 -12.04 7.49 -23.72
CA VAL A 157 -11.55 6.48 -24.64
C VAL A 157 -12.49 5.31 -24.49
N GLU A 158 -13.01 4.78 -25.61
CA GLU A 158 -13.85 3.58 -25.59
C GLU A 158 -13.21 2.48 -24.74
N ASP A 159 -13.93 2.12 -23.68
CA ASP A 159 -13.58 1.11 -22.68
C ASP A 159 -13.43 -0.26 -23.33
N SER A 160 -12.26 -0.53 -23.89
CA SER A 160 -11.86 -1.89 -24.22
C SER A 160 -11.07 -2.43 -23.04
N ILE A 161 -11.72 -3.26 -22.23
CA ILE A 161 -10.99 -4.19 -21.37
C ILE A 161 -10.11 -4.99 -22.32
N SER A 162 -8.79 -4.90 -22.15
CA SER A 162 -7.85 -5.62 -23.01
C SER A 162 -7.94 -7.11 -22.70
N THR A 163 -8.91 -7.80 -23.29
CA THR A 163 -9.01 -9.25 -23.20
C THR A 163 -8.02 -9.88 -24.16
N PHE A 164 -7.13 -10.70 -23.60
CA PHE A 164 -6.23 -11.54 -24.38
C PHE A 164 -7.01 -12.74 -24.94
N GLU A 165 -7.91 -12.51 -25.90
CA GLU A 165 -8.63 -13.61 -26.56
C GLU A 165 -7.68 -14.35 -27.50
N SER A 166 -7.20 -15.51 -27.06
CA SER A 166 -6.46 -16.46 -27.88
C SER A 166 -6.62 -17.88 -27.32
N ASP A 167 -6.90 -18.84 -28.19
CA ASP A 167 -6.93 -20.28 -27.83
C ASP A 167 -5.52 -20.85 -27.52
N ASN A 168 -4.47 -20.05 -27.70
CA ASN A 168 -3.09 -20.45 -27.52
C ASN A 168 -2.51 -19.89 -26.21
N ALA A 169 -2.49 -20.72 -25.16
CA ALA A 169 -2.04 -20.32 -23.83
C ALA A 169 -0.64 -19.65 -23.79
N PRO A 170 0.39 -20.14 -24.53
CA PRO A 170 1.64 -19.41 -24.70
C PRO A 170 1.50 -17.98 -25.23
N MET A 171 0.57 -17.74 -26.16
CA MET A 171 0.35 -16.41 -26.73
C MET A 171 -0.31 -15.48 -25.70
N VAL A 172 -1.29 -15.99 -24.94
CA VAL A 172 -1.94 -15.25 -23.84
C VAL A 172 -0.93 -14.81 -22.79
N LEU A 173 -0.02 -15.72 -22.38
CA LEU A 173 1.03 -15.37 -21.42
C LEU A 173 1.99 -14.31 -21.98
N LEU A 174 2.38 -14.42 -23.25
CA LEU A 174 3.28 -13.45 -23.89
C LEU A 174 2.64 -12.06 -24.00
N SER A 175 1.38 -11.98 -24.43
CA SER A 175 0.64 -10.72 -24.53
C SER A 175 0.45 -10.08 -23.15
N PHE A 176 0.11 -10.89 -22.14
CA PHE A 176 0.04 -10.43 -20.76
C PHE A 176 1.37 -9.84 -20.30
N LEU A 177 2.49 -10.56 -20.47
CA LEU A 177 3.80 -10.08 -20.04
C LEU A 177 4.21 -8.79 -20.74
N GLN A 178 3.95 -8.68 -22.05
CA GLN A 178 4.26 -7.46 -22.82
C GLN A 178 3.45 -6.27 -22.32
N GLN A 179 2.13 -6.42 -22.14
CA GLN A 179 1.27 -5.34 -21.67
C GLN A 179 1.57 -4.97 -20.21
N ASN A 180 1.80 -5.97 -19.34
CA ASN A 180 2.20 -5.79 -17.95
C ASN A 180 3.50 -4.98 -17.87
N ALA A 181 4.51 -5.36 -18.65
CA ALA A 181 5.78 -4.63 -18.72
C ALA A 181 5.58 -3.19 -19.18
N GLN A 182 4.78 -2.96 -20.23
CA GLN A 182 4.49 -1.60 -20.72
C GLN A 182 3.79 -0.75 -19.67
N ASN A 183 2.75 -1.28 -19.01
CA ASN A 183 2.04 -0.60 -17.93
C ASN A 183 2.98 -0.27 -16.77
N TYR A 184 3.87 -1.21 -16.42
CA TYR A 184 4.85 -0.98 -15.37
C TYR A 184 5.90 0.07 -15.73
N PHE A 185 6.39 0.10 -16.97
CA PHE A 185 7.29 1.15 -17.45
C PHE A 185 6.62 2.53 -17.41
N ASN A 186 5.36 2.62 -17.81
CA ASN A 186 4.57 3.86 -17.69
C ASN A 186 4.47 4.31 -16.23
N MET A 187 4.18 3.39 -15.30
CA MET A 187 4.16 3.70 -13.87
C MET A 187 5.52 4.15 -13.35
N LEU A 188 6.61 3.49 -13.74
CA LEU A 188 7.97 3.86 -13.32
C LEU A 188 8.38 5.24 -13.85
N ALA A 189 7.98 5.60 -15.07
CA ALA A 189 8.24 6.91 -15.64
C ALA A 189 7.51 8.03 -14.88
N LEU A 190 6.30 7.77 -14.40
CA LEU A 190 5.48 8.71 -13.64
C LEU A 190 5.80 8.72 -12.13
N LEU A 191 6.41 7.67 -11.60
CA LEU A 191 6.68 7.49 -10.17
C LEU A 191 7.37 8.71 -9.51
N PRO A 192 8.41 9.35 -10.09
CA PRO A 192 9.05 10.52 -9.49
C PRO A 192 8.15 11.75 -9.39
N PHE A 193 7.10 11.83 -10.20
CA PHE A 193 6.18 12.97 -10.25
C PHE A 193 4.91 12.73 -9.45
N LEU A 194 4.49 11.47 -9.29
CA LEU A 194 3.21 11.13 -8.68
C LEU A 194 3.37 10.61 -7.25
N THR A 195 3.90 9.40 -7.09
CA THR A 195 3.74 8.64 -5.84
C THR A 195 4.99 8.60 -4.97
N LEU A 196 6.18 8.87 -5.53
CA LEU A 196 7.45 8.82 -4.78
C LEU A 196 7.49 9.80 -3.62
N TRP A 197 7.23 11.08 -3.91
CA TRP A 197 7.26 12.14 -2.91
C TRP A 197 6.13 12.00 -1.90
N TYR A 198 4.93 11.65 -2.36
CA TYR A 198 3.80 11.38 -1.48
C TYR A 198 4.14 10.25 -0.48
N THR A 199 4.68 9.14 -0.96
CA THR A 199 5.05 7.98 -0.13
C THR A 199 6.17 8.32 0.84
N PHE A 200 7.18 9.06 0.38
CA PHE A 200 8.24 9.60 1.23
C PHE A 200 7.69 10.51 2.34
N GLY A 201 6.78 11.43 2.01
CA GLY A 201 6.13 12.31 2.98
C GLY A 201 5.33 11.55 4.03
N LEU A 202 4.66 10.46 3.65
CA LEU A 202 3.97 9.56 4.58
C LEU A 202 4.94 8.80 5.49
N MET A 203 6.06 8.31 4.97
CA MET A 203 7.10 7.67 5.80
C MET A 203 7.65 8.66 6.85
N LEU A 204 7.79 9.93 6.49
CA LEU A 204 8.19 10.98 7.43
C LEU A 204 7.16 11.21 8.56
N ILE A 205 5.86 11.06 8.29
CA ILE A 205 4.84 11.06 9.36
C ILE A 205 5.13 9.92 10.36
N GLY A 206 5.51 8.74 9.88
CA GLY A 206 5.94 7.62 10.73
C GLY A 206 7.12 7.96 11.63
N VAL A 207 8.12 8.67 11.10
CA VAL A 207 9.27 9.18 11.88
C VAL A 207 8.84 10.21 12.92
N LEU A 208 7.94 11.13 12.57
CA LEU A 208 7.42 12.14 13.49
C LEU A 208 6.62 11.51 14.63
N ILE A 209 5.77 10.52 14.34
CA ILE A 209 5.04 9.73 15.35
C ILE A 209 6.01 9.05 16.32
N HIS A 210 7.08 8.45 15.80
CA HIS A 210 8.11 7.86 16.63
C HIS A 210 8.75 8.88 17.57
N ARG A 211 9.18 10.02 17.04
CA ARG A 211 9.86 11.07 17.79
C ARG A 211 8.96 11.74 18.82
N ALA A 212 7.67 11.85 18.53
CA ALA A 212 6.65 12.30 19.47
C ALA A 212 6.42 11.31 20.64
N GLN A 213 7.07 10.14 20.64
CA GLN A 213 7.00 9.13 21.70
C GLN A 213 5.58 8.61 21.94
N TRP A 214 4.79 8.40 20.88
CA TRP A 214 3.41 7.92 21.00
C TRP A 214 3.30 6.58 21.72
N PHE A 215 4.29 5.69 21.55
CA PHE A 215 4.37 4.40 22.25
C PHE A 215 4.69 4.52 23.74
N LYS A 216 5.06 5.71 24.24
CA LYS A 216 5.28 6.02 25.66
C LYS A 216 4.12 6.84 26.24
N GLY A 217 2.92 6.72 25.66
CA GLY A 217 1.71 7.40 26.15
C GLY A 217 1.57 8.86 25.74
N ARG A 218 2.37 9.36 24.79
CA ARG A 218 2.27 10.74 24.26
C ARG A 218 1.53 10.82 22.93
N ALA A 219 0.64 9.86 22.67
CA ALA A 219 -0.21 9.85 21.49
C ALA A 219 -1.27 10.97 21.57
N LEU A 220 -2.01 11.18 20.47
CA LEU A 220 -3.07 12.18 20.44
C LEU A 220 -4.23 11.74 21.35
N PRO A 221 -4.99 12.68 21.94
CA PRO A 221 -6.19 12.34 22.71
C PRO A 221 -7.17 11.49 21.90
N ASN A 222 -7.81 10.51 22.54
CA ASN A 222 -8.85 9.69 21.92
C ASN A 222 -9.97 10.53 21.31
N ALA A 223 -10.37 11.60 22.00
CA ALA A 223 -11.40 12.52 21.52
C ALA A 223 -11.02 13.19 20.19
N LEU A 224 -9.77 13.62 20.02
CA LEU A 224 -9.28 14.19 18.76
C LEU A 224 -9.30 13.14 17.63
N SER A 225 -8.90 11.91 17.96
CA SER A 225 -8.87 10.81 16.98
C SER A 225 -10.29 10.44 16.51
N VAL A 226 -11.23 10.28 17.45
CA VAL A 226 -12.60 9.78 17.19
C VAL A 226 -13.54 10.88 16.68
N PHE A 227 -13.46 12.10 17.22
CA PHE A 227 -14.43 13.15 16.91
C PHE A 227 -13.92 14.19 15.90
N VAL A 228 -12.63 14.18 15.54
CA VAL A 228 -12.07 15.12 14.56
C VAL A 228 -11.43 14.40 13.40
N LEU A 229 -10.39 13.58 13.64
CA LEU A 229 -9.60 13.00 12.55
C LEU A 229 -10.37 11.97 11.71
N ILE A 230 -11.09 11.04 12.36
CA ILE A 230 -11.92 10.05 11.65
C ILE A 230 -13.08 10.73 10.90
N PRO A 231 -13.89 11.63 11.52
CA PRO A 231 -14.94 12.35 10.81
C PRO A 231 -14.41 13.22 9.67
N LEU A 232 -13.29 13.92 9.85
CA LEU A 232 -12.65 14.70 8.78
C LEU A 232 -12.30 13.82 7.58
N ALA A 233 -11.74 12.63 7.82
CA ALA A 233 -11.43 11.68 6.76
C ALA A 233 -12.69 11.17 6.06
N VAL A 234 -13.69 10.71 6.82
CA VAL A 234 -14.92 10.10 6.27
C VAL A 234 -15.77 11.13 5.53
N ILE A 235 -16.06 12.27 6.17
CA ILE A 235 -16.86 13.34 5.57
C ILE A 235 -16.12 13.92 4.37
N GLY A 236 -14.80 14.13 4.45
CA GLY A 236 -13.99 14.60 3.33
C GLY A 236 -14.06 13.67 2.12
N SER A 237 -13.93 12.36 2.32
CA SER A 237 -14.10 11.35 1.27
C SER A 237 -15.52 11.35 0.69
N ILE A 238 -16.56 11.42 1.52
CA ILE A 238 -17.96 11.44 1.07
C ILE A 238 -18.23 12.68 0.22
N VAL A 239 -17.84 13.86 0.71
CA VAL A 239 -18.07 15.14 0.03
C VAL A 239 -17.32 15.18 -1.28
N THR A 240 -16.03 14.85 -1.30
CA THR A 240 -15.25 14.84 -2.56
C THR A 240 -15.79 13.83 -3.54
N ARG A 241 -16.20 12.63 -3.10
CA ARG A 241 -16.84 11.65 -3.97
C ARG A 241 -18.13 12.20 -4.58
N TRP A 242 -18.97 12.82 -3.77
CA TRP A 242 -20.25 13.38 -4.22
C TRP A 242 -20.09 14.41 -5.34
N PHE A 243 -19.09 15.31 -5.22
CA PHE A 243 -18.90 16.39 -6.17
C PHE A 243 -18.00 16.04 -7.36
N LEU A 244 -17.04 15.13 -7.19
CA LEU A 244 -15.96 14.95 -8.16
C LEU A 244 -15.92 13.57 -8.82
N PHE A 245 -16.57 12.54 -8.27
CA PHE A 245 -16.42 11.17 -8.77
C PHE A 245 -16.86 11.00 -10.23
N GLN A 246 -17.95 11.66 -10.64
CA GLN A 246 -18.52 11.50 -11.98
C GLN A 246 -17.76 12.29 -13.05
N GLU A 247 -17.37 13.53 -12.76
CA GLU A 247 -16.78 14.43 -13.76
C GLU A 247 -15.25 14.48 -13.67
N ASN A 248 -14.67 14.20 -12.50
CA ASN A 248 -13.26 14.43 -12.20
C ASN A 248 -12.70 13.31 -11.30
N ARG A 249 -12.83 12.06 -11.75
CA ARG A 249 -12.47 10.86 -10.98
C ARG A 249 -11.03 10.90 -10.43
N ILE A 250 -10.05 11.29 -11.25
CA ILE A 250 -8.64 11.40 -10.79
C ILE A 250 -8.51 12.39 -9.63
N VAL A 251 -9.16 13.57 -9.72
CA VAL A 251 -9.11 14.58 -8.66
C VAL A 251 -9.75 14.06 -7.38
N PHE A 252 -10.88 13.35 -7.50
CA PHE A 252 -11.46 12.63 -6.37
C PHE A 252 -10.46 11.65 -5.74
N GLU A 253 -9.84 10.77 -6.53
CA GLU A 253 -8.91 9.75 -6.01
C GLU A 253 -7.72 10.39 -5.27
N VAL A 254 -7.15 11.45 -5.84
CA VAL A 254 -6.01 12.18 -5.27
C VAL A 254 -6.39 12.90 -3.97
N LEU A 255 -7.55 13.55 -3.91
CA LEU A 255 -8.04 14.16 -2.66
C LEU A 255 -8.39 13.09 -1.62
N ASN A 256 -8.88 11.94 -2.04
CA ASN A 256 -9.16 10.83 -1.14
C ASN A 256 -7.86 10.28 -0.50
N TRP A 257 -6.73 10.32 -1.20
CA TRP A 257 -5.41 10.03 -0.61
C TRP A 257 -5.02 11.03 0.48
N LEU A 258 -5.43 12.29 0.38
CA LEU A 258 -5.22 13.28 1.44
C LEU A 258 -6.06 12.97 2.68
N PHE A 259 -7.34 12.61 2.49
CA PHE A 259 -8.24 12.24 3.59
C PHE A 259 -7.89 10.90 4.25
N ALA A 260 -7.16 10.02 3.57
CA ALA A 260 -6.60 8.82 4.18
C ALA A 260 -5.60 9.12 5.32
N ILE A 261 -4.90 10.26 5.28
CA ILE A 261 -3.86 10.62 6.26
C ILE A 261 -4.43 10.81 7.67
N PRO A 262 -5.41 11.70 7.92
CA PRO A 262 -5.96 11.88 9.27
C PRO A 262 -6.58 10.57 9.80
N PHE A 263 -7.20 9.76 8.96
CA PHE A 263 -7.68 8.43 9.35
C PHE A 263 -6.55 7.52 9.86
N CYS A 264 -5.47 7.40 9.09
CA CYS A 264 -4.35 6.53 9.47
C CYS A 264 -3.62 7.04 10.73
N VAL A 265 -3.48 8.36 10.87
CA VAL A 265 -2.92 9.00 12.08
C VAL A 265 -3.80 8.69 13.30
N ALA A 266 -5.12 8.76 13.17
CA ALA A 266 -6.07 8.38 14.21
C ALA A 266 -5.96 6.89 14.57
N VAL A 267 -5.91 6.00 13.57
CA VAL A 267 -5.75 4.56 13.77
C VAL A 267 -4.47 4.25 14.55
N VAL A 268 -3.33 4.83 14.16
CA VAL A 268 -2.06 4.62 14.88
C VAL A 268 -2.15 5.16 16.31
N SER A 269 -2.76 6.33 16.51
CA SER A 269 -2.92 6.96 17.83
C SER A 269 -3.79 6.13 18.78
N LEU A 270 -4.91 5.61 18.28
CA LEU A 270 -5.80 4.74 19.05
C LEU A 270 -5.11 3.41 19.35
N ALA A 271 -4.42 2.84 18.37
CA ALA A 271 -3.75 1.56 18.53
C ALA A 271 -2.62 1.58 19.58
N THR A 272 -1.88 2.69 19.72
CA THR A 272 -0.89 2.81 20.81
C THR A 272 -1.54 2.88 22.19
N GLN A 273 -2.72 3.50 22.30
CA GLN A 273 -3.47 3.62 23.56
C GLN A 273 -4.16 2.32 23.98
N PHE A 274 -4.69 1.57 23.02
CA PHE A 274 -5.35 0.27 23.25
C PHE A 274 -4.42 -0.93 23.03
N SER A 275 -3.10 -0.72 23.15
CA SER A 275 -2.08 -1.73 22.83
C SER A 275 -2.24 -3.03 23.61
N VAL A 276 -2.72 -3.00 24.86
CA VAL A 276 -2.98 -4.21 25.68
C VAL A 276 -4.13 -5.05 25.11
N ILE A 277 -5.20 -4.41 24.62
CA ILE A 277 -6.34 -5.11 24.01
C ILE A 277 -5.91 -5.72 22.68
N ILE A 278 -5.18 -4.94 21.87
CA ILE A 278 -4.63 -5.39 20.59
C ILE A 278 -3.68 -6.57 20.79
N GLU A 279 -2.84 -6.55 21.83
CA GLU A 279 -1.94 -7.67 22.13
C GLU A 279 -2.70 -8.97 22.39
N ARG A 280 -3.80 -8.91 23.14
CA ARG A 280 -4.61 -10.08 23.48
C ARG A 280 -5.43 -10.62 22.30
N CYS A 281 -5.98 -9.73 21.49
CA CYS A 281 -6.93 -10.10 20.44
C CYS A 281 -6.29 -10.25 19.05
N CYS A 282 -5.12 -9.62 18.82
CA CYS A 282 -4.56 -9.44 17.48
C CYS A 282 -3.20 -10.11 17.28
N GLY A 283 -2.87 -11.16 18.05
CA GLY A 283 -1.65 -11.94 17.84
C GLY A 283 -1.52 -12.50 16.41
N LEU A 284 -2.65 -12.84 15.79
CA LEU A 284 -2.68 -13.27 14.38
C LEU A 284 -2.34 -12.13 13.42
N PHE A 285 -2.80 -10.89 13.65
CA PHE A 285 -2.41 -9.74 12.84
C PHE A 285 -0.92 -9.42 12.99
N ALA A 286 -0.36 -9.54 14.19
CA ALA A 286 1.08 -9.38 14.39
C ALA A 286 1.86 -10.41 13.58
N ALA A 287 1.42 -11.68 13.59
CA ALA A 287 2.01 -12.70 12.74
C ALA A 287 1.91 -12.34 11.24
N VAL A 288 0.74 -11.93 10.75
CA VAL A 288 0.57 -11.48 9.36
C VAL A 288 1.58 -10.37 9.00
N GLY A 289 1.80 -9.40 9.90
CA GLY A 289 2.77 -8.33 9.69
C GLY A 289 4.22 -8.82 9.53
N GLN A 290 4.61 -9.89 10.22
CA GLN A 290 5.94 -10.49 10.10
C GLN A 290 6.17 -11.16 8.75
N TYR A 291 5.10 -11.65 8.10
CA TYR A 291 5.13 -12.28 6.78
C TYR A 291 4.69 -11.33 5.65
N SER A 292 4.76 -10.01 5.88
CA SER A 292 4.11 -9.05 4.99
C SER A 292 4.58 -9.07 3.54
N LEU A 293 5.85 -9.39 3.27
CA LEU A 293 6.38 -9.40 1.91
C LEU A 293 5.91 -10.65 1.18
N SER A 294 5.96 -11.82 1.81
CA SER A 294 5.45 -13.06 1.20
C SER A 294 3.96 -12.98 0.92
N LEU A 295 3.20 -12.45 1.88
CA LEU A 295 1.75 -12.31 1.76
C LEU A 295 1.35 -11.26 0.72
N TYR A 296 2.08 -10.14 0.61
CA TYR A 296 1.86 -9.15 -0.44
C TYR A 296 2.09 -9.73 -1.84
N LEU A 297 3.21 -10.43 -2.06
CA LEU A 297 3.47 -11.09 -3.35
C LEU A 297 2.44 -12.18 -3.65
N LEU A 298 2.01 -12.93 -2.64
CA LEU A 298 0.94 -13.91 -2.78
C LEU A 298 -0.39 -13.27 -3.20
N GLN A 299 -0.74 -12.10 -2.65
CA GLN A 299 -1.96 -11.37 -3.04
C GLN A 299 -1.93 -11.03 -4.53
N SER A 300 -0.81 -10.51 -5.04
CA SER A 300 -0.67 -10.19 -6.46
C SER A 300 -0.71 -11.41 -7.35
N ILE A 301 0.04 -12.46 -7.00
CA ILE A 301 0.06 -13.71 -7.78
C ILE A 301 -1.34 -14.32 -7.81
N PHE A 302 -2.01 -14.42 -6.66
CA PHE A 302 -3.36 -14.95 -6.56
C PHE A 302 -4.36 -14.12 -7.37
N GLY A 303 -4.37 -12.80 -7.19
CA GLY A 303 -5.29 -11.90 -7.88
C GLY A 303 -5.10 -11.95 -9.40
N VAL A 304 -3.85 -11.81 -9.87
CA VAL A 304 -3.52 -11.84 -11.30
C VAL A 304 -3.82 -13.20 -11.92
N VAL A 305 -3.39 -14.30 -11.31
CA VAL A 305 -3.66 -15.65 -11.84
C VAL A 305 -5.16 -15.91 -11.92
N ILE A 306 -5.91 -15.58 -10.87
CA ILE A 306 -7.35 -15.82 -10.86
C ILE A 306 -8.07 -14.94 -11.86
N LEU A 307 -7.80 -13.65 -11.89
CA LEU A 307 -8.56 -12.70 -12.70
C LEU A 307 -8.14 -12.74 -14.17
N GLN A 308 -6.83 -12.73 -14.46
CA GLN A 308 -6.31 -12.64 -15.83
C GLN A 308 -6.24 -13.99 -16.56
N PHE A 309 -6.16 -15.12 -15.85
CA PHE A 309 -5.96 -16.44 -16.49
C PHE A 309 -7.06 -17.45 -16.21
N ILE A 310 -7.67 -17.46 -15.01
CA ILE A 310 -8.71 -18.45 -14.66
C ILE A 310 -10.12 -17.92 -14.96
N LEU A 311 -10.38 -16.66 -14.59
CA LEU A 311 -11.69 -16.01 -14.67
C LEU A 311 -11.73 -14.92 -15.75
N GLN A 312 -10.82 -14.97 -16.73
CA GLN A 312 -10.63 -13.95 -17.75
C GLN A 312 -11.92 -13.53 -18.48
N ASN A 313 -12.82 -14.48 -18.75
CA ASN A 313 -14.09 -14.20 -19.43
C ASN A 313 -15.19 -13.80 -18.44
N LEU A 314 -15.14 -14.30 -17.21
CA LEU A 314 -16.17 -14.05 -16.18
C LEU A 314 -15.98 -12.70 -15.49
N GLN A 315 -14.75 -12.18 -15.44
CA GLN A 315 -14.46 -10.90 -14.80
C GLN A 315 -15.15 -9.71 -15.48
N LEU A 316 -15.57 -9.84 -16.74
CA LEU A 316 -16.33 -8.81 -17.46
C LEU A 316 -17.71 -8.58 -16.82
N ASP A 317 -18.29 -9.61 -16.20
CA ASP A 317 -19.59 -9.57 -15.52
C ASP A 317 -19.45 -9.36 -14.00
N PHE A 318 -18.24 -9.09 -13.51
CA PHE A 318 -18.03 -8.96 -12.07
C PHE A 318 -18.59 -7.66 -11.53
N HIS A 319 -19.59 -7.78 -10.67
CA HIS A 319 -19.95 -6.75 -9.70
C HIS A 319 -18.97 -6.66 -8.52
N GLN A 320 -19.01 -5.54 -7.79
CA GLN A 320 -18.20 -5.25 -6.59
C GLN A 320 -18.27 -6.37 -5.53
N ILE A 321 -19.40 -7.05 -5.42
CA ILE A 321 -19.59 -8.17 -4.48
C ILE A 321 -18.68 -9.37 -4.79
N HIS A 322 -18.35 -9.62 -6.07
CA HIS A 322 -17.45 -10.70 -6.46
C HIS A 322 -16.01 -10.39 -6.04
N PHE A 323 -15.56 -9.14 -6.19
CA PHE A 323 -14.27 -8.69 -5.67
C PHE A 323 -14.20 -8.77 -4.15
N LEU A 324 -15.28 -8.41 -3.44
CA LEU A 324 -15.37 -8.57 -1.98
C LEU A 324 -15.35 -10.06 -1.56
N THR A 325 -15.97 -10.94 -2.33
CA THR A 325 -15.93 -12.38 -2.09
C THR A 325 -14.52 -12.94 -2.28
N LEU A 326 -13.84 -12.54 -3.37
CA LEU A 326 -12.45 -12.93 -3.64
C LEU A 326 -11.50 -12.40 -2.56
N PHE A 327 -11.72 -11.16 -2.11
CA PHE A 327 -11.04 -10.57 -0.95
C PHE A 327 -11.22 -11.41 0.31
N GLY A 328 -12.45 -11.82 0.62
CA GLY A 328 -12.77 -12.66 1.79
C GLY A 328 -12.06 -14.01 1.74
N VAL A 329 -12.11 -14.68 0.59
CA VAL A 329 -11.43 -15.96 0.37
C VAL A 329 -9.92 -15.80 0.54
N LEU A 330 -9.33 -14.81 -0.12
CA LEU A 330 -7.89 -14.52 -0.03
C LEU A 330 -7.47 -14.24 1.41
N THR A 331 -8.24 -13.44 2.14
CA THR A 331 -7.98 -13.13 3.55
C THR A 331 -7.97 -14.40 4.39
N VAL A 332 -8.98 -15.26 4.26
CA VAL A 332 -9.04 -16.53 5.00
C VAL A 332 -7.85 -17.43 4.67
N LEU A 333 -7.49 -17.57 3.39
CA LEU A 333 -6.33 -18.34 2.96
C LEU A 333 -5.02 -17.80 3.53
N GLN A 334 -4.85 -16.47 3.55
CA GLN A 334 -3.68 -15.83 4.16
C GLN A 334 -3.60 -16.08 5.67
N LEU A 335 -4.72 -16.02 6.38
CA LEU A 335 -4.77 -16.31 7.82
C LEU A 335 -4.41 -17.77 8.12
N ILE A 336 -4.92 -18.72 7.34
CA ILE A 336 -4.58 -20.15 7.45
C ILE A 336 -3.10 -20.36 7.16
N LEU A 337 -2.57 -19.75 6.10
CA LEU A 337 -1.15 -19.84 5.75
C LEU A 337 -0.25 -19.30 6.86
N VAL A 338 -0.57 -18.13 7.42
CA VAL A 338 0.19 -17.54 8.52
C VAL A 338 0.13 -18.42 9.76
N TRP A 339 -1.05 -18.94 10.11
CA TRP A 339 -1.19 -19.88 11.21
C TRP A 339 -0.29 -21.11 11.00
N PHE A 340 -0.24 -21.65 9.79
CA PHE A 340 0.65 -22.76 9.46
C PHE A 340 2.13 -22.38 9.58
N LEU A 341 2.57 -21.29 8.93
CA LEU A 341 3.96 -20.85 8.94
C LEU A 341 4.46 -20.57 10.37
N THR A 342 3.64 -19.92 11.19
CA THR A 342 3.96 -19.63 12.60
C THR A 342 4.03 -20.90 13.44
N ARG A 343 3.06 -21.82 13.27
CA ARG A 343 3.01 -23.11 14.00
C ARG A 343 4.26 -23.95 13.80
N TRP A 344 4.83 -23.90 12.60
CA TRP A 344 6.03 -24.64 12.19
C TRP A 344 7.31 -23.79 12.19
N LYS A 345 7.24 -22.53 12.65
CA LYS A 345 8.36 -21.58 12.70
C LYS A 345 9.10 -21.43 11.35
N ILE A 346 8.36 -21.50 10.25
CA ILE A 346 8.89 -21.35 8.89
C ILE A 346 9.00 -19.86 8.58
N ILE A 347 10.15 -19.42 8.07
CA ILE A 347 10.33 -18.05 7.56
C ILE A 347 9.66 -17.96 6.19
N GLY A 348 8.93 -16.87 5.92
CA GLY A 348 8.27 -16.66 4.65
C GLY A 348 9.25 -16.70 3.47
N PRO A 349 8.88 -17.31 2.32
CA PRO A 349 9.78 -17.44 1.18
C PRO A 349 10.38 -16.11 0.71
N ALA A 350 9.57 -15.05 0.64
CA ALA A 350 10.02 -13.75 0.19
C ALA A 350 10.85 -13.02 1.25
N GLU A 351 10.54 -13.17 2.55
CA GLU A 351 11.38 -12.67 3.63
C GLU A 351 12.76 -13.34 3.61
N LYS A 352 12.82 -14.65 3.38
CA LYS A 352 14.08 -15.39 3.23
C LYS A 352 14.86 -14.91 2.00
N LEU A 353 14.20 -14.70 0.87
CA LEU A 353 14.81 -14.14 -0.33
C LEU A 353 15.39 -12.75 -0.07
N LEU A 354 14.64 -11.87 0.60
CA LEU A 354 15.09 -10.53 0.97
C LEU A 354 16.34 -10.56 1.85
N ILE A 355 16.38 -11.44 2.86
CA ILE A 355 17.55 -11.60 3.74
C ILE A 355 18.76 -12.07 2.93
N ASN A 356 18.59 -13.06 2.06
CA ASN A 356 19.68 -13.59 1.24
C ASN A 356 20.25 -12.52 0.28
N LEU A 357 19.38 -11.76 -0.38
CA LEU A 357 19.78 -10.66 -1.25
C LEU A 357 20.48 -9.55 -0.46
N GLN A 358 19.99 -9.21 0.72
CA GLN A 358 20.63 -8.21 1.60
C GLN A 358 22.06 -8.64 1.96
N VAL A 359 22.26 -9.89 2.36
CA VAL A 359 23.60 -10.45 2.67
C VAL A 359 24.50 -10.42 1.43
N TRP A 360 23.94 -10.74 0.25
CA TRP A 360 24.68 -10.69 -1.01
C TRP A 360 25.16 -9.27 -1.35
N PHE A 361 24.31 -8.25 -1.19
CA PHE A 361 24.70 -6.85 -1.40
C PHE A 361 25.75 -6.39 -0.39
N GLN A 362 25.62 -6.76 0.90
CA GLN A 362 26.59 -6.39 1.94
C GLN A 362 27.99 -6.88 1.63
N LYS A 363 28.14 -8.09 1.08
CA LYS A 363 29.45 -8.63 0.68
C LYS A 363 30.11 -7.85 -0.47
N ARG A 364 29.34 -7.09 -1.26
CA ARG A 364 29.82 -6.34 -2.43
C ARG A 364 30.02 -4.85 -2.18
N VAL A 365 29.34 -4.27 -1.20
CA VAL A 365 29.48 -2.84 -0.80
C VAL A 365 30.63 -2.61 0.19
N VAL A 366 31.17 -3.67 0.80
CA VAL A 366 32.33 -3.61 1.73
C VAL A 366 33.67 -3.80 0.99
N LYS A 367 33.66 -3.85 -0.34
CA LYS A 367 34.84 -3.69 -1.20
C LYS A 367 34.83 -2.31 -1.81
#